data_AF-A0A6A4QF25-F1
#
_entry.id   AF-A0A6A4QF25-F1
#
_cell.length_a   1.000
_cell.length_b   1.000
_cell.length_c   1.000
_cell.angle_alpha   90.00
_cell.angle_beta   90.00
_cell.angle_gamma   90.00
#
_symmetry.space_group_name_H-M   'P 1'
#
loop_
_entity.id
_entity.type
_entity.pdbx_description
1 polymer ?
#
loop_
_entity_poly.entity_id
_entity_poly.type
_entity_poly.pdbx_seq_one_letter_code
_entity_poly.pdbx_strand_id
1 'polypeptide(L)' 'MTKIYWNITLEDMMEVGVHFGHGTRKWNPRISPYISPKRKGIHITNLTRIACFLSQACDLVFDAASWGNNYKLWYQK' A
#
# COMPACT_ATOMS: atom_id res chain seq x y z
N MET A 1 16.02 -1.62 -20.55
CA MET A 1 15.14 -1.13 -19.48
C MET A 1 16.00 -0.75 -18.30
N THR A 2 16.02 0.53 -17.93
CA THR A 2 16.71 1.03 -16.73
C THR A 2 16.01 0.48 -15.49
N LYS A 3 16.77 -0.09 -14.55
CA LYS A 3 16.22 -0.60 -13.31
C LYS A 3 15.98 0.58 -12.35
N ILE A 4 14.72 0.84 -12.02
CA ILE A 4 14.30 1.89 -11.11
C ILE A 4 14.18 1.28 -9.72
N TYR A 5 14.55 2.06 -8.71
CA TYR A 5 14.47 1.66 -7.31
C TYR A 5 13.63 2.68 -6.55
N TRP A 6 12.59 2.20 -5.86
CA TRP A 6 11.74 3.02 -5.01
C TRP A 6 12.26 3.01 -3.58
N ASN A 7 12.26 4.17 -2.92
CA ASN A 7 12.64 4.27 -1.51
C ASN A 7 11.47 3.81 -0.62
N ILE A 8 11.41 2.50 -0.36
CA ILE A 8 10.39 1.87 0.49
C ILE A 8 11.12 1.04 1.56
N THR A 9 11.17 1.54 2.79
CA THR A 9 11.78 0.85 3.94
C THR A 9 10.71 0.37 4.92
N LEU A 10 10.98 -0.74 5.61
CA LEU A 10 10.06 -1.24 6.63
C LEU A 10 10.06 -0.36 7.87
N GLU A 11 11.18 0.29 8.20
CA GLU A 11 11.25 1.24 9.32
C GLU A 11 10.27 2.41 9.11
N ASP A 12 10.33 3.08 7.95
CA ASP A 12 9.47 4.23 7.66
C ASP A 12 7.99 3.83 7.69
N MET A 13 7.64 2.68 7.12
CA MET A 13 6.25 2.19 7.12
C MET A 13 5.74 1.84 8.52
N MET A 14 6.64 1.42 9.41
CA MET A 14 6.33 1.13 10.79
C MET A 14 6.15 2.42 11.60
N GLU A 15 7.03 3.41 11.41
CA GLU A 15 6.98 4.72 12.06
C GLU A 15 5.73 5.51 11.67
N VAL A 16 5.40 5.55 10.37
CA VAL A 16 4.19 6.22 9.86
C VAL A 16 2.90 5.46 10.21
N GLY A 17 3.00 4.20 10.64
CA GLY A 17 1.85 3.43 11.12
C GLY A 17 0.97 2.81 10.03
N VAL A 18 1.52 2.55 8.83
CA VAL A 18 0.78 2.02 7.66
C VAL A 18 0.15 0.65 7.91
N HIS A 19 0.69 -0.11 8.87
CA HIS A 19 0.23 -1.45 9.23
C HIS A 19 -1.10 -1.46 10.01
N PHE A 20 -1.55 -0.32 10.55
CA PHE A 20 -2.83 -0.25 11.25
C PHE A 20 -4.00 -0.22 10.26
N GLY A 21 -4.80 -1.29 10.30
CA GLY A 21 -6.02 -1.41 9.51
C GLY A 21 -7.26 -0.88 10.24
N HIS A 22 -8.43 -1.20 9.70
CA HIS A 22 -9.70 -0.82 10.30
C HIS A 22 -9.98 -1.62 11.59
N GLY A 23 -10.85 -1.05 12.44
CA GLY A 23 -11.40 -1.76 13.59
C GLY A 23 -12.27 -2.95 13.16
N THR A 24 -12.25 -4.03 13.94
CA THR A 24 -12.89 -5.33 13.60
C THR A 24 -14.41 -5.27 13.44
N ARG A 25 -15.06 -4.16 13.80
CA ARG A 25 -16.51 -3.94 13.61
C ARG A 25 -16.85 -3.29 12.27
N LYS A 26 -15.90 -2.59 11.65
CA LYS A 26 -16.09 -1.83 10.41
C LYS A 26 -15.00 -2.23 9.41
N TRP A 27 -14.95 -3.50 9.04
CA TRP A 27 -14.01 -4.02 8.05
C TRP A 27 -14.76 -4.79 6.95
N ASN A 28 -14.17 -4.85 5.75
CA ASN A 28 -14.72 -5.57 4.61
C ASN A 28 -14.18 -7.01 4.59
N PRO A 29 -15.00 -8.08 4.70
CA PRO A 29 -14.52 -9.45 4.71
C PRO A 29 -13.61 -9.83 3.52
N ARG A 30 -13.76 -9.15 2.38
CA ARG A 30 -12.93 -9.36 1.18
C ARG A 30 -11.45 -9.04 1.40
N ILE A 31 -11.10 -8.23 2.39
CA ILE A 31 -9.69 -7.93 2.72
C ILE A 31 -9.05 -8.98 3.65
N SER A 32 -9.79 -10.04 4.04
CA SER A 32 -9.31 -11.11 4.92
C SER A 32 -7.98 -11.74 4.48
N PRO A 33 -7.70 -11.95 3.18
CA PRO A 33 -6.42 -12.54 2.76
C PRO A 33 -5.20 -11.65 3.01
N TYR A 34 -5.39 -10.35 3.27
CA TYR A 34 -4.32 -9.36 3.38
C TYR A 34 -4.03 -8.93 4.82
N ILE A 35 -4.93 -9.24 5.76
CA ILE A 35 -4.85 -8.85 7.16
C ILE A 35 -4.51 -10.04 8.05
N SER A 36 -3.74 -9.77 9.10
CA SER A 36 -3.41 -10.74 10.15
C SER A 36 -4.58 -10.89 11.15
N PRO A 37 -4.58 -11.99 11.94
CA PRO A 37 -5.56 -12.20 13.00
C PRO A 37 -5.62 -11.00 13.96
N LYS A 38 -6.85 -10.59 14.33
CA LYS A 38 -7.11 -9.41 15.15
C LYS A 38 -6.34 -9.44 16.48
N ARG A 39 -5.74 -8.32 16.85
CA ARG A 39 -5.21 -8.07 18.21
C ARG A 39 -5.87 -6.81 18.74
N LYS A 40 -6.45 -6.86 19.95
CA LYS A 40 -7.10 -5.71 20.61
C LYS A 40 -8.18 -4.99 19.77
N GLY A 41 -8.87 -5.70 18.87
CA GLY A 41 -9.98 -5.14 18.08
C GLY A 41 -9.58 -4.34 16.83
N ILE A 42 -8.30 -4.34 16.44
CA ILE A 42 -7.80 -3.72 15.21
C ILE A 42 -7.18 -4.80 14.32
N HIS A 43 -7.41 -4.69 13.00
CA HIS A 43 -6.72 -5.52 12.01
C HIS A 43 -5.32 -4.97 11.74
N ILE A 44 -4.33 -5.85 11.71
CA ILE A 44 -2.95 -5.47 11.38
C ILE A 44 -2.65 -6.03 10.00
N THR A 45 -2.07 -5.22 9.13
CA THR A 45 -1.69 -5.62 7.77
C THR A 45 -0.20 -5.96 7.73
N ASN A 46 0.18 -6.95 6.92
CA ASN A 46 1.58 -7.33 6.76
C ASN A 46 2.35 -6.27 5.94
N LEU A 47 3.30 -5.58 6.57
CA LEU A 47 4.11 -4.52 5.94
C LEU A 47 4.93 -5.00 4.74
N THR A 48 5.53 -6.18 4.82
CA THR A 48 6.30 -6.77 3.70
C THR A 48 5.43 -6.93 2.46
N ARG A 49 4.18 -7.34 2.66
CA ARG A 49 3.23 -7.48 1.55
C ARG A 49 2.83 -6.12 0.98
N ILE A 50 2.61 -5.11 1.83
CA ILE A 50 2.36 -3.74 1.37
C ILE A 50 3.55 -3.21 0.58
N ALA A 51 4.78 -3.38 1.06
CA ALA A 51 5.98 -2.91 0.39
C ALA A 51 6.13 -3.51 -1.02
N CYS A 52 5.87 -4.82 -1.16
CA CYS A 52 5.90 -5.50 -2.45
C CYS A 52 4.85 -4.94 -3.43
N PHE A 53 3.60 -4.77 -2.97
CA PHE A 53 2.55 -4.22 -3.82
C PHE A 53 2.75 -2.74 -4.14
N LEU A 54 3.30 -1.96 -3.21
CA LEU A 54 3.61 -0.56 -3.42
C LEU A 54 4.69 -0.39 -4.49
N SER A 55 5.76 -1.19 -4.45
CA SER A 55 6.78 -1.19 -5.50
C SER A 55 6.16 -1.46 -6.88
N GLN A 56 5.33 -2.50 -7.00
CA GLN A 56 4.67 -2.83 -8.27
C GLN A 56 3.74 -1.72 -8.75
N ALA A 57 3.00 -1.08 -7.83
CA ALA A 57 2.13 0.03 -8.17
C ALA A 57 2.94 1.24 -8.68
N CYS A 58 4.08 1.55 -8.04
CA CYS A 58 4.97 2.61 -8.49
C CYS A 58 5.56 2.32 -9.88
N ASP A 59 5.96 1.07 -10.14
CA ASP A 59 6.43 0.64 -11.47
C ASP A 59 5.36 0.89 -12.54
N LEU A 60 4.12 0.44 -12.28
CA LEU A 60 3.00 0.63 -13.22
C LEU A 60 2.66 2.11 -13.45
N VAL A 61 2.67 2.93 -12.41
CA VAL A 61 2.41 4.37 -12.52
C VAL A 61 3.53 5.06 -13.30
N PHE A 62 4.78 4.67 -13.05
CA PHE A 62 5.92 5.20 -13.78
C PHE A 62 5.84 4.86 -15.27
N ASP A 63 5.59 3.59 -15.60
CA ASP A 63 5.43 3.13 -16.98
C ASP A 63 4.27 3.85 -17.67
N ALA A 64 3.11 3.96 -17.00
CA ALA A 64 1.96 4.66 -17.54
C ALA A 64 2.22 6.15 -17.79
N ALA A 65 2.93 6.82 -16.88
CA ALA A 65 3.30 8.23 -17.01
C ALA A 65 4.33 8.45 -18.14
N SER A 66 5.25 7.50 -18.34
CA SER A 66 6.27 7.57 -19.41
C SER A 66 5.66 7.57 -20.81
N TRP A 67 4.47 6.98 -20.98
CA TRP A 67 3.73 6.94 -22.25
C TRP A 67 2.89 8.20 -22.51
N GLY A 68 2.95 9.22 -21.64
CA GLY A 68 2.20 10.47 -21.82
C GLY A 68 0.71 10.37 -21.51
N ASN A 69 0.28 9.32 -20.79
CA ASN A 69 -1.11 9.20 -20.38
C ASN A 69 -1.48 10.23 -19.31
N ASN A 70 -2.57 10.96 -19.51
CA ASN A 70 -3.13 11.88 -18.52
C ASN A 70 -3.70 11.10 -17.34
N TYR A 71 -3.01 11.15 -16.19
CA TYR A 71 -3.47 10.54 -14.95
C TYR A 71 -4.36 11.51 -14.18
N LYS A 72 -5.56 11.06 -13.83
CA LYS A 72 -6.51 11.84 -13.01
C LYS A 72 -6.40 11.41 -11.56
N LEU A 73 -5.54 12.09 -10.81
CA LEU A 73 -5.57 12.03 -9.34
C LEU A 73 -6.77 12.87 -8.88
N TRP A 74 -7.82 12.21 -8.40
CA TRP A 74 -9.06 12.87 -7.94
C TRP A 74 -8.92 13.62 -6.60
N TYR A 75 -7.72 14.08 -6.27
CA TYR A 75 -7.44 14.89 -5.09
C TYR A 75 -6.84 16.23 -5.53
N GLN A 76 -7.72 17.09 -6.05
CA GLN A 76 -7.47 18.52 -6.10
C GLN A 76 -8.28 19.14 -4.97
N LYS A 77 -7.57 19.63 -3.96
CA LYS A 77 -8.09 20.58 -3.01
C LYS A 77 -7.60 21.96 -3.42
#